data_AF-A0A2N1RMC3-F1
#
_entry.id   AF-A0A2N1RMC3-F1
#
_cell.length_a   1.000
_cell.length_b   1.000
_cell.length_c   1.000
_cell.angle_alpha   90.00
_cell.angle_beta   90.00
_cell.angle_gamma   90.00
#
_symmetry.space_group_name_H-M   'P 1'
#
loop_
_entity.id
_entity.type
_entity.pdbx_description
1 polymer ?
#
loop_
_entity_poly.entity_id
_entity_poly.type
_entity_poly.pdbx_seq_one_letter_code
_entity_poly.pdbx_strand_id
1 'polypeptide(L)'
;ASAHHENIDGSGYPFGLKGDEIPLQSRIIAIADVFEALTARDRAYRKAMTLSEAFDIMESMVRDNHIDKDLFEFFIKEKVYADYSKRELMPQQMDV
;
A
#
# COMPACT_ATOMS: atom_id res chain seq x y z
N ALA A 1 2.64 -10.28 -14.67
CA ALA A 1 2.37 -9.45 -13.48
C ALA A 1 3.50 -9.62 -12.45
N SER A 2 4.71 -9.11 -12.73
CA SER A 2 5.90 -9.43 -11.92
C SER A 2 6.63 -8.22 -11.33
N ALA A 3 6.17 -6.98 -11.57
CA ALA A 3 6.89 -5.76 -11.22
C ALA A 3 6.23 -4.94 -10.09
N HIS A 4 5.22 -5.47 -9.39
CA HIS A 4 4.59 -4.76 -8.26
C HIS A 4 5.38 -4.92 -6.94
N HIS A 5 6.43 -5.75 -6.94
CA HIS A 5 7.43 -5.82 -5.88
C HIS A 5 8.67 -4.95 -6.18
N GLU A 6 8.65 -4.19 -7.27
CA GLU A 6 9.64 -3.14 -7.53
C GLU A 6 9.35 -1.95 -6.62
N ASN A 7 10.39 -1.40 -6.01
CA ASN A 7 10.32 -0.18 -5.21
C ASN A 7 10.73 1.00 -6.09
N ILE A 8 10.15 2.19 -5.86
CA ILE A 8 10.45 3.40 -6.65
C ILE A 8 11.95 3.73 -6.68
N ASP A 9 12.68 3.47 -5.60
CA ASP A 9 14.13 3.66 -5.47
C ASP A 9 15.00 2.60 -6.20
N GLY A 10 14.37 1.52 -6.67
CA GLY A 10 14.99 0.36 -7.33
C GLY A 10 15.62 -0.67 -6.39
N SER A 11 15.32 -0.61 -5.08
CA SER A 11 15.71 -1.64 -4.11
C SER A 11 14.82 -2.90 -4.21
N GLY A 12 13.72 -2.82 -4.96
CA GLY A 12 12.79 -3.91 -5.20
C GLY A 12 13.31 -4.95 -6.19
N TYR A 13 12.44 -5.89 -6.54
CA TYR A 13 12.80 -7.06 -7.33
C TYR A 13 11.64 -7.47 -8.26
N PRO A 14 11.90 -8.24 -9.34
CA PRO A 14 13.14 -8.94 -9.69
C PRO A 14 14.12 -8.18 -10.60
N PHE A 15 13.72 -7.04 -11.15
CA PHE A 15 14.48 -6.33 -12.19
C PHE A 15 15.21 -5.09 -11.67
N GLY A 16 14.84 -4.56 -10.51
CA GLY A 16 15.47 -3.37 -9.92
C GLY A 16 15.12 -2.09 -10.68
N LEU A 17 13.89 -2.00 -11.18
CA LEU A 17 13.38 -0.86 -11.95
C LEU A 17 13.21 0.36 -11.04
N LYS A 18 13.42 1.57 -11.57
CA LYS A 18 13.33 2.82 -10.80
C LYS A 18 12.27 3.75 -11.35
N GLY A 19 11.51 4.37 -10.45
CA GLY A 19 10.52 5.40 -10.78
C GLY A 19 9.63 5.02 -11.96
N ASP A 20 9.75 5.76 -13.06
CA ASP A 20 8.92 5.60 -14.26
C ASP A 20 9.28 4.38 -15.13
N GLU A 21 10.38 3.69 -14.85
CA GLU A 21 10.64 2.38 -15.45
C GLU A 21 9.63 1.33 -14.95
N ILE A 22 9.03 1.55 -13.78
CA ILE A 22 7.98 0.71 -13.23
C ILE A 22 6.65 1.08 -13.90
N PRO A 23 5.98 0.13 -14.59
CA PRO A 23 4.69 0.40 -15.22
C PRO A 23 3.68 0.96 -14.21
N LEU A 24 2.90 1.95 -14.62
CA LEU A 24 1.89 2.60 -13.78
C LEU A 24 0.96 1.58 -13.09
N GLN A 25 0.52 0.55 -13.81
CA GLN A 25 -0.34 -0.50 -13.29
C GLN A 25 0.35 -1.29 -12.16
N SER A 26 1.66 -1.52 -12.25
CA SER A 26 2.43 -2.18 -11.19
C SER A 26 2.52 -1.31 -9.94
N ARG A 27 2.72 0.01 -10.10
CA ARG A 27 2.73 0.97 -8.98
C ARG A 27 1.37 1.05 -8.28
N ILE A 28 0.28 1.00 -9.03
CA ILE A 28 -1.09 0.94 -8.49
C ILE A 28 -1.30 -0.36 -7.68
N ILE A 29 -0.90 -1.51 -8.24
CA ILE A 29 -1.02 -2.80 -7.55
C ILE A 29 -0.18 -2.81 -6.27
N ALA A 30 1.04 -2.24 -6.29
CA ALA A 30 1.91 -2.18 -5.12
C ALA A 30 1.23 -1.46 -3.93
N ILE A 31 0.54 -0.33 -4.18
CA ILE A 31 -0.20 0.38 -3.13
C ILE A 31 -1.34 -0.47 -2.58
N ALA A 32 -2.11 -1.13 -3.44
CA ALA A 32 -3.21 -1.99 -3.02
C ALA A 32 -2.72 -3.19 -2.19
N ASP A 33 -1.64 -3.84 -2.64
CA ASP A 33 -1.05 -5.02 -1.99
C ASP A 33 -0.46 -4.67 -0.61
N VAL A 34 0.27 -3.55 -0.50
CA VAL A 34 0.76 -3.05 0.79
C VAL A 34 -0.39 -2.74 1.74
N PHE A 35 -1.43 -2.05 1.27
CA PHE A 35 -2.56 -1.69 2.12
C PHE A 35 -3.34 -2.92 2.61
N GLU A 36 -3.67 -3.85 1.71
CA GLU A 36 -4.28 -5.13 2.07
C GLU A 36 -3.39 -5.89 3.05
N ALA A 37 -2.08 -5.92 2.81
CA ALA A 37 -1.15 -6.63 3.66
C ALA A 37 -1.08 -6.07 5.10
N LEU A 38 -1.17 -4.77 5.27
CA LEU A 38 -1.15 -4.14 6.60
C LEU A 38 -2.47 -4.34 7.35
N THR A 39 -3.58 -4.40 6.63
CA THR A 39 -4.93 -4.36 7.22
C THR A 39 -5.65 -5.71 7.30
N ALA A 40 -5.15 -6.75 6.61
CA ALA A 40 -5.74 -8.09 6.58
C ALA A 40 -6.01 -8.69 7.98
N ARG A 41 -7.22 -9.23 8.16
CA ARG A 41 -7.73 -9.73 9.45
C ARG A 41 -7.14 -11.07 9.89
N ASP A 42 -6.69 -11.89 8.95
CA ASP A 42 -6.49 -13.34 9.09
C ASP A 42 -5.03 -13.78 9.18
N ARG A 43 -4.10 -12.87 9.47
CA ARG A 43 -2.70 -13.22 9.67
C ARG A 43 -2.49 -13.90 11.01
N ALA A 44 -2.18 -15.21 10.99
CA ALA A 44 -1.99 -16.08 12.16
C ALA A 44 -1.00 -15.59 13.24
N TYR A 45 -0.19 -14.56 12.95
CA TYR A 45 0.88 -14.08 13.84
C TYR A 45 0.94 -12.55 14.00
N ARG A 46 -0.07 -11.79 13.53
CA ARG A 46 -0.08 -10.33 13.71
C ARG A 46 -1.50 -9.82 13.95
N LYS A 47 -1.66 -8.93 14.94
CA LYS A 47 -2.90 -8.18 15.12
C LYS A 47 -3.09 -7.30 13.88
N ALA A 48 -4.29 -7.35 13.29
CA ALA A 48 -4.65 -6.54 12.14
C ALA A 48 -4.55 -5.05 12.51
N MET A 49 -3.87 -4.27 11.68
CA MET A 49 -3.59 -2.85 11.95
C MET A 49 -4.85 -2.01 11.70
N THR A 50 -4.97 -0.88 12.40
CA THR A 50 -6.01 0.11 12.10
C THR A 50 -5.69 0.88 10.81
N LEU A 51 -6.65 1.65 10.30
CA LEU A 51 -6.44 2.48 9.12
C LEU A 51 -5.37 3.55 9.38
N SER A 52 -5.40 4.20 10.54
CA SER A 52 -4.36 5.17 10.91
C SER A 52 -2.96 4.54 10.93
N GLU A 53 -2.80 3.39 11.58
CA GLU A 53 -1.52 2.65 11.63
C GLU A 53 -1.02 2.25 10.24
N ALA A 54 -1.92 1.80 9.35
CA ALA A 54 -1.57 1.44 7.99
C ALA A 54 -1.13 2.66 7.18
N PHE A 55 -1.83 3.80 7.32
CA PHE A 55 -1.47 5.03 6.63
C PHE A 55 -0.13 5.61 7.10
N ASP A 56 0.18 5.55 8.40
CA ASP A 56 1.48 6.00 8.93
C ASP A 56 2.65 5.19 8.36
N ILE A 57 2.46 3.87 8.19
CA ILE A 57 3.46 3.00 7.56
C ILE A 57 3.60 3.33 6.08
N MET A 58 2.50 3.45 5.35
CA MET A 58 2.54 3.77 3.92
C MET A 58 3.15 5.16 3.67
N GLU A 59 2.88 6.14 4.53
CA GLU A 59 3.52 7.45 4.45
C GLU A 59 5.03 7.35 4.70
N SER A 60 5.47 6.48 5.61
CA SER A 60 6.90 6.16 5.79
C SER A 60 7.50 5.55 4.53
N MET A 61 6.79 4.61 3.89
CA MET A 61 7.24 3.99 2.63
C MET A 61 7.32 5.01 1.48
N VAL A 62 6.46 6.03 1.45
CA VAL A 62 6.58 7.16 0.52
C VAL A 62 7.85 7.96 0.81
N ARG A 63 8.13 8.28 2.09
CA ARG A 63 9.37 8.99 2.48
C ARG A 63 10.64 8.24 2.09
N ASP A 64 10.58 6.91 2.19
CA ASP A 64 11.69 6.01 1.83
C ASP A 64 11.77 5.72 0.32
N ASN A 65 10.90 6.32 -0.52
CA ASN A 65 10.78 6.04 -1.95
C ASN A 65 10.57 4.54 -2.27
N HIS A 66 9.82 3.83 -1.43
CA HIS A 66 9.42 2.46 -1.75
C HIS A 66 8.15 2.42 -2.62
N ILE A 67 7.19 3.30 -2.35
CA ILE A 67 5.93 3.38 -3.11
C ILE A 67 5.73 4.75 -3.74
N ASP A 68 4.90 4.79 -4.77
CA ASP A 68 4.63 6.01 -5.54
C ASP A 68 3.86 7.05 -4.71
N LYS A 69 4.44 8.25 -4.60
CA LYS A 69 3.88 9.36 -3.83
C LYS A 69 2.54 9.85 -4.40
N ASP A 70 2.48 10.10 -5.70
CA ASP A 70 1.32 10.74 -6.34
C ASP A 70 0.11 9.81 -6.28
N LEU A 71 0.35 8.51 -6.47
CA LEU A 71 -0.69 7.49 -6.32
C LEU A 71 -1.13 7.31 -4.86
N PHE A 72 -0.22 7.38 -3.89
CA PHE A 72 -0.60 7.33 -2.47
C PHE A 72 -1.45 8.54 -2.07
N GLU A 73 -1.05 9.75 -2.48
CA GLU A 73 -1.84 10.96 -2.24
C GLU A 73 -3.24 10.86 -2.86
N PHE A 74 -3.33 10.36 -4.11
CA PHE A 74 -4.61 10.09 -4.77
C PHE A 74 -5.45 9.06 -3.99
N PHE A 75 -4.84 7.96 -3.57
CA PHE A 75 -5.49 6.87 -2.82
C PHE A 75 -6.14 7.39 -1.52
N ILE A 76 -5.45 8.26 -0.79
CA ILE A 76 -5.95 8.88 0.43
C ILE A 76 -7.03 9.93 0.14
N LYS A 77 -6.74 10.86 -0.77
CA LYS A 77 -7.62 11.99 -1.09
C LYS A 77 -8.98 11.55 -1.60
N GLU A 78 -9.00 10.63 -2.55
CA GLU A 78 -10.23 10.11 -3.15
C GLU A 78 -10.86 8.97 -2.33
N LYS A 79 -10.26 8.64 -1.17
CA LYS A 79 -10.70 7.58 -0.25
C LYS A 79 -10.92 6.25 -0.97
N VAL A 80 -10.00 5.88 -1.85
CA VAL A 80 -10.07 4.65 -2.66
C VAL A 80 -10.18 3.41 -1.78
N TYR A 81 -9.57 3.44 -0.59
CA TYR A 81 -9.65 2.37 0.42
C TYR A 81 -11.07 2.14 0.99
N ALA A 82 -11.97 3.13 0.95
CA ALA A 82 -13.17 3.13 1.80
C ALA A 82 -14.14 1.97 1.54
N ASP A 83 -14.33 1.58 0.28
CA ASP A 83 -15.22 0.46 -0.08
C ASP A 83 -14.63 -0.88 0.37
N TYR A 84 -13.33 -1.09 0.15
CA TYR A 84 -12.60 -2.25 0.67
C TYR A 84 -12.68 -2.28 2.20
N SER A 85 -12.43 -1.16 2.89
CA SER A 85 -12.44 -1.12 4.36
C SER A 85 -13.78 -1.55 4.95
N LYS A 86 -14.89 -1.12 4.35
CA LYS A 86 -16.23 -1.51 4.82
C LYS A 86 -16.53 -2.99 4.64
N ARG A 87 -16.00 -3.61 3.58
CA ARG A 87 -16.21 -5.04 3.30
C ARG A 87 -15.28 -5.92 4.14
N GLU A 88 -14.00 -5.54 4.21
CA GLU A 88 -12.92 -6.43 4.63
C GLU A 88 -12.33 -6.09 6.00
N LEU A 89 -12.58 -4.93 6.62
CA LEU A 89 -11.97 -4.53 7.90
C LEU A 89 -12.93 -4.51 9.07
N MET A 90 -12.46 -4.90 10.26
CA MET A 90 -13.31 -4.92 11.45
C MET A 90 -13.67 -3.48 11.85
N PRO A 91 -14.83 -3.24 12.49
CA PRO A 91 -15.21 -1.90 12.94
C PRO A 91 -14.14 -1.20 13.78
N GLN A 92 -13.39 -1.94 14.59
CA GLN A 92 -12.31 -1.43 15.44
C GLN A 92 -11.05 -1.02 14.66
N GLN A 93 -10.90 -1.45 13.41
CA GLN A 93 -9.80 -1.04 12.54
C GLN A 93 -10.10 0.26 11.78
N MET A 94 -11.37 0.66 11.66
CA MET A 94 -11.79 1.84 10.91
C MET A 94 -11.85 3.07 11.82
N ASP A 95 -10.69 3.59 12.20
CA ASP A 95 -10.50 4.65 13.20
C ASP A 95 -10.35 6.07 12.63
N VAL A 96 -10.63 6.25 11.33
CA VAL A 96 -10.50 7.50 10.55
C VAL A 96 -11.73 7.81 9.71
#